data_AF-A0A0C4YB54-F1
#
_entry.id   AF-A0A0C4YB54-F1
#
_cell.length_a   1.000
_cell.length_b   1.000
_cell.length_c   1.000
_cell.angle_alpha   90.00
_cell.angle_beta   90.00
_cell.angle_gamma   90.00
#
_symmetry.space_group_name_H-M   'P 1'
#
loop_
_entity.id
_entity.type
_entity.pdbx_description
1 polymer ?
#
loop_
_entity_poly.entity_id
_entity_poly.type
_entity_poly.pdbx_seq_one_letter_code
_entity_poly.pdbx_strand_id
1 'polypeptide(L)' 'MNNNHDTRQAVIDALQKTGTPMDAYQVAKATGVSPIQAARTLTKLAAKGVVQTDAQLGAEADLSAQFRLAPVPKDAAGG' A
#
# COMPACT_ATOMS: atom_id res chain seq x y z
N MET A 1 3.85 -2.97 22.53
CA MET A 1 4.41 -2.31 21.32
C MET A 1 3.74 -2.92 20.11
N ASN A 2 2.87 -2.16 19.43
CA ASN A 2 1.90 -2.64 18.44
C ASN A 2 2.28 -2.30 16.98
N ASN A 3 3.57 -2.12 16.71
CA ASN A 3 4.08 -1.40 15.54
C ASN A 3 3.66 -1.93 14.16
N ASN A 4 3.27 -3.21 14.03
CA ASN A 4 2.91 -3.80 12.74
C ASN A 4 1.52 -3.40 12.23
N HIS A 5 0.59 -3.05 13.12
CA HIS A 5 -0.75 -2.64 12.70
C HIS A 5 -0.72 -1.19 12.19
N ASP A 6 0.06 -0.34 12.86
CA ASP A 6 0.22 1.07 12.54
C ASP A 6 0.87 1.29 11.17
N THR A 7 1.90 0.51 10.82
CA THR A 7 2.55 0.64 9.50
C THR A 7 1.59 0.34 8.35
N ARG A 8 0.73 -0.67 8.49
CA ARG A 8 -0.26 -0.99 7.45
C ARG A 8 -1.24 0.16 7.26
N GLN A 9 -1.77 0.69 8.36
CA GLN A 9 -2.74 1.77 8.32
C GLN A 9 -2.12 3.03 7.74
N ALA A 10 -0.89 3.37 8.16
CA ALA A 10 -0.16 4.53 7.63
C ALA A 10 0.10 4.43 6.12
N VAL A 11 0.40 3.22 5.60
CA VAL A 11 0.56 2.98 4.16
C VAL A 11 -0.76 3.22 3.41
N ILE A 12 -1.87 2.71 3.94
CA ILE A 12 -3.21 2.90 3.38
C ILE A 12 -3.59 4.39 3.39
N ASP A 13 -3.41 5.06 4.52
CA ASP A 13 -3.73 6.49 4.67
C ASP A 13 -2.87 7.34 3.72
N ALA A 14 -1.60 7.00 3.53
CA ALA A 14 -0.72 7.69 2.58
C ALA A 14 -1.24 7.56 1.14
N LEU A 15 -1.62 6.35 0.72
CA LEU A 15 -2.20 6.10 -0.60
C LEU A 15 -3.56 6.78 -0.77
N GLN A 16 -4.37 6.85 0.30
CA GLN A 16 -5.70 7.46 0.27
C GLN A 16 -5.59 8.98 0.18
N LYS A 17 -4.64 9.57 0.90
CA LYS A 17 -4.43 11.02 0.95
C LYS A 17 -3.89 11.56 -0.37
N THR A 18 -3.03 10.82 -1.05
CA THR A 18 -2.48 11.25 -2.34
C THR A 18 -3.47 10.97 -3.49
N GLY A 19 -4.22 9.86 -3.43
CA GLY A 19 -5.11 9.46 -4.51
C GLY A 19 -4.37 9.06 -5.80
N THR A 20 -3.04 8.98 -5.76
CA THR A 20 -2.17 8.65 -6.88
C THR A 20 -1.36 7.39 -6.55
N PRO A 21 -0.93 6.61 -7.56
CA PRO A 21 -0.01 5.50 -7.34
C PRO A 21 1.28 5.99 -6.65
N MET A 22 1.71 5.28 -5.60
CA MET A 22 2.96 5.55 -4.88
C MET A 22 3.87 4.33 -4.88
N ASP A 23 5.17 4.57 -4.99
CA ASP A 23 6.20 3.54 -4.82
C ASP A 23 6.57 3.32 -3.34
N ALA A 24 7.38 2.29 -3.06
CA ALA A 24 7.75 1.96 -1.70
C ALA A 24 8.61 3.03 -1.02
N TYR A 25 9.38 3.81 -1.77
CA TYR A 25 10.20 4.91 -1.24
C TYR A 25 9.33 6.10 -0.83
N GLN A 26 8.34 6.45 -1.64
CA GLN A 26 7.39 7.51 -1.35
C GLN A 26 6.55 7.16 -0.12
N VAL A 27 6.07 5.92 -0.05
CA VAL A 27 5.33 5.41 1.11
C VAL A 27 6.22 5.39 2.36
N ALA A 28 7.46 4.90 2.25
CA ALA A 28 8.43 4.93 3.33
C ALA A 28 8.70 6.34 3.85
N LYS A 29 8.84 7.32 2.94
CA LYS A 29 9.03 8.73 3.29
C LYS A 29 7.80 9.32 3.99
N ALA A 30 6.59 8.96 3.56
CA ALA A 30 5.34 9.44 4.16
C ALA A 30 5.07 8.83 5.54
N THR A 31 5.48 7.58 5.76
CA THR A 31 5.17 6.80 6.97
C THR A 31 6.33 6.71 7.97
N GLY A 32 7.55 7.06 7.55
CA GLY A 32 8.77 6.99 8.37
C GLY A 32 9.35 5.58 8.52
N VAL A 33 8.88 4.59 7.75
CA VAL A 33 9.44 3.22 7.77
C VAL A 33 10.48 3.02 6.67
N SER A 34 11.21 1.90 6.71
CA SER A 34 12.16 1.57 5.65
C SER A 34 11.44 1.17 4.35
N PRO A 35 11.99 1.49 3.15
CA PRO A 35 11.41 1.11 1.86
C PRO A 35 11.10 -0.39 1.73
N ILE A 36 11.96 -1.26 2.26
CA ILE A 36 11.72 -2.72 2.26
C ILE A 36 10.47 -3.08 3.09
N GLN A 37 10.25 -2.43 4.23
CA GLN A 37 9.06 -2.69 5.06
C GLN A 37 7.80 -2.18 4.36
N ALA A 38 7.87 -1.02 3.71
CA ALA A 38 6.79 -0.48 2.89
C ALA A 38 6.45 -1.45 1.75
N ALA A 39 7.43 -1.87 0.94
CA ALA A 39 7.21 -2.78 -0.18
C ALA A 39 6.65 -4.14 0.24
N ARG A 40 7.14 -4.73 1.34
CA ARG A 40 6.57 -5.98 1.88
C ARG A 40 5.13 -5.79 2.35
N THR A 41 4.82 -4.64 2.93
CA THR A 41 3.46 -4.31 3.38
C THR A 41 2.53 -4.10 2.17
N LEU A 42 2.97 -3.36 1.17
CA LEU A 42 2.27 -3.13 -0.10
C LEU A 42 2.01 -4.45 -0.83
N THR A 43 3.00 -5.33 -0.94
CA THR A 43 2.86 -6.67 -1.53
C THR A 43 1.81 -7.50 -0.78
N LYS A 44 1.83 -7.48 0.56
CA LYS A 44 0.81 -8.16 1.39
C LYS A 44 -0.59 -7.55 1.21
N LEU A 45 -0.70 -6.24 1.05
CA LEU A 45 -1.96 -5.56 0.80
C LEU A 45 -2.48 -5.86 -0.61
N ALA A 46 -1.58 -5.97 -1.59
CA ALA A 46 -1.91 -6.33 -2.96
C ALA A 46 -2.42 -7.77 -3.05
N ALA A 47 -1.75 -8.70 -2.34
CA ALA A 47 -2.22 -10.08 -2.21
C ALA A 47 -3.59 -10.20 -1.52
N LYS A 48 -4.00 -9.21 -0.72
CA LYS A 48 -5.32 -9.12 -0.09
C LYS A 48 -6.35 -8.36 -0.93
N GLY A 49 -5.96 -7.81 -2.08
CA GLY A 49 -6.82 -6.98 -2.92
C GLY A 49 -7.13 -5.59 -2.35
N VAL A 50 -6.40 -5.14 -1.32
CA VAL A 50 -6.60 -3.79 -0.72
C VAL A 50 -5.93 -2.70 -1.55
N VAL A 51 -4.80 -3.03 -2.18
CA VAL A 51 -4.09 -2.15 -3.12
C VAL A 51 -3.94 -2.88 -4.45
N GLN A 52 -3.85 -2.13 -5.54
CA GLN A 52 -3.55 -2.63 -6.86
C GLN A 52 -2.18 -2.12 -7.29
N THR A 53 -1.51 -2.89 -8.11
CA THR A 53 -0.28 -2.48 -8.78
C THR A 53 -0.31 -3.00 -10.21
N ASP A 54 0.23 -2.21 -11.12
CA ASP A 54 0.41 -2.59 -12.52
C ASP A 54 1.73 -3.37 -12.72
N ALA A 55 2.58 -3.45 -11.68
CA ALA A 55 3.82 -4.22 -11.73
C ALA A 55 3.56 -5.71 -11.50
N GLN A 56 4.28 -6.56 -12.23
CA GLN A 56 4.25 -8.00 -12.00
C GLN A 56 5.01 -8.30 -10.70
N LEU A 57 4.26 -8.47 -9.60
CA LEU A 57 4.83 -8.84 -8.31
C LEU A 57 5.43 -10.25 -8.38
N GLY A 58 6.76 -10.34 -8.30
CA GLY A 58 7.49 -11.60 -8.19
C GLY A 58 7.59 -12.09 -6.73
N ALA A 59 8.48 -13.06 -6.51
CA ALA A 59 8.80 -13.52 -5.15
C ALA A 59 9.48 -12.42 -4.30
N GLU A 60 10.05 -11.40 -4.95
CA GLU A 60 10.71 -10.27 -4.31
C GLU A 60 9.83 -9.03 -4.32
N ALA A 61 9.91 -8.26 -3.23
CA ALA A 61 9.17 -7.01 -3.10
C ALA A 61 9.85 -5.92 -3.94
N ASP A 62 9.24 -5.56 -5.07
CA ASP A 62 9.73 -4.49 -5.92
C ASP A 62 9.49 -3.13 -5.24
N LEU A 63 10.58 -2.41 -4.96
CA LEU A 63 10.55 -1.10 -4.32
C LEU A 63 10.08 0.01 -5.27
N SER A 64 10.25 -0.21 -6.58
CA SER A 64 9.89 0.72 -7.65
C SER A 64 8.47 0.50 -8.19
N ALA A 65 7.84 -0.63 -7.83
CA ALA A 65 6.46 -0.89 -8.17
C ALA A 65 5.54 0.19 -7.58
N GLN A 66 4.67 0.73 -8.43
CA GLN A 66 3.67 1.71 -8.02
C GLN A 66 2.41 1.00 -7.54
N PHE A 67 1.96 1.36 -6.36
CA PHE A 67 0.77 0.82 -5.75
C PHE A 67 -0.26 1.93 -5.60
N ARG A 68 -1.52 1.61 -5.87
CA ARG A 68 -2.67 2.49 -5.62
C ARG A 68 -3.68 1.75 -4.76
N LEU A 69 -4.51 2.47 -4.02
CA LEU A 69 -5.63 1.83 -3.34
C LEU A 69 -6.55 1.15 -4.35
N ALA A 70 -6.96 -0.08 -4.03
CA ALA A 70 -8.03 -0.71 -4.78
C ALA A 70 -9.29 0.16 -4.59
N PRO A 71 -10.09 0.35 -5.65
CA PRO A 71 -11.37 1.03 -5.50
C PRO A 71 -12.18 0.29 -4.44
N VAL A 72 -12.51 0.97 -3.34
CA VAL A 72 -13.44 0.42 -2.34
C VAL A 72 -14.73 0.12 -3.12
N PRO A 73 -15.25 -1.12 -3.11
CA PRO A 73 -16.47 -1.43 -3.82
C PRO A 73 -17.54 -0.44 -3.37
N LYS A 74 -18.03 0.36 -4.31
CA LYS A 74 -19.12 1.31 -4.10
C LYS A 74 -20.46 0.54 -4.05
N ASP A 75 -20.54 -0.46 -3.16
CA ASP A 75 -21.74 -1.28 -2.94
C ASP A 75 -22.21 -1.25 -1.49
N ALA A 76 -21.59 -0.43 -0.62
CA ALA A 76 -22.00 -0.26 0.78
C ALA A 76 -22.53 1.16 1.09
N ALA A 77 -23.06 1.87 0.09
CA ALA A 77 -23.68 3.19 0.27
C ALA A 77 -24.94 3.37 -0.60
N GLY A 78 -25.75 2.31 -0.74
CA GLY A 78 -27.03 2.35 -1.43
C GLY A 78 -27.99 1.32 -0.86
N GLY A 79 -28.79 1.75 0.12
CA GLY A 79 -29.89 0.99 0.73
C GLY A 79 -30.65 1.89 1.67
#